data_AF-A0A352VBF1-F1
#
_entry.id   AF-A0A352VBF1-F1
#
_cell.length_a   1.000
_cell.length_b   1.000
_cell.length_c   1.000
_cell.angle_alpha   90.00
_cell.angle_beta   90.00
_cell.angle_gamma   90.00
#
_symmetry.space_group_name_H-M   'P 1'
#
loop_
_entity.id
_entity.type
_entity.pdbx_description
1 polymer ?
#
loop_
_entity_poly.entity_id
_entity_poly.type
_entity_poly.pdbx_seq_one_letter_code
_entity_poly.pdbx_strand_id
1 'polypeptide(L)'
;MSDEIIKIGSNENEQVVCSKCKKEIFVKDGFTFLENNETIYLCSECNNQTEKEFISETENSNYFGAISLGLLAGVIAGVAWYLITTITERQIGYISIGVGFIIGYGVLFGSGKKRGFNLQIISAVITLITLLCSEYFIALHFIRKYFLSNKTEFPNYDGHFFFLSPFNEDIVNSIFSPIGVLIWCIGIYFAFSMTKSRAKNNQ
;
A
#
# COMPACT_ATOMS: atom_id res chain seq x y z
N MET A 1 -7.83 45.50 -18.43
CA MET A 1 -7.73 44.22 -17.69
C MET A 1 -6.74 43.40 -18.49
N SER A 2 -5.48 43.49 -18.07
CA SER A 2 -4.29 43.06 -18.80
C SER A 2 -4.16 41.54 -18.75
N ASP A 3 -4.16 40.92 -19.92
CA ASP A 3 -3.82 39.52 -20.10
C ASP A 3 -2.37 39.29 -19.67
N GLU A 4 -2.19 38.72 -18.47
CA GLU A 4 -0.89 38.26 -18.01
C GLU A 4 -0.61 36.90 -18.66
N ILE A 5 -0.13 36.96 -19.90
CA ILE A 5 0.46 35.81 -20.58
C ILE A 5 1.74 35.48 -19.81
N ILE A 6 1.68 34.45 -18.97
CA ILE A 6 2.86 33.84 -18.36
C ILE A 6 3.73 33.33 -19.52
N LYS A 7 4.72 34.14 -19.92
CA LYS A 7 5.79 33.69 -20.79
C LYS A 7 6.62 32.70 -19.98
N ILE A 8 6.33 31.41 -20.12
CA ILE A 8 7.29 30.37 -19.81
C ILE A 8 8.41 30.56 -20.83
N GLY A 9 9.39 31.39 -20.48
CA GLY A 9 10.56 31.67 -21.30
C GLY A 9 11.45 30.44 -21.30
N SER A 10 11.11 29.44 -22.11
CA SER A 10 12.11 28.47 -22.57
C SER A 10 12.91 29.14 -23.67
N ASN A 11 14.14 29.56 -23.39
CA ASN A 11 15.07 29.87 -24.48
C ASN A 11 15.29 28.56 -25.26
N GLU A 12 14.68 28.46 -26.44
CA GLU A 12 14.68 27.25 -27.28
C GLU A 12 16.10 26.79 -27.67
N ASN A 13 17.06 27.72 -27.57
CA ASN A 13 18.48 27.53 -27.87
C ASN A 13 19.37 27.45 -26.61
N GLU A 14 18.78 27.37 -25.42
CA GLU A 14 19.54 27.19 -24.17
C GLU A 14 20.10 25.76 -24.11
N GLN A 15 21.38 25.65 -23.70
CA GLN A 15 22.07 24.37 -23.55
C GLN A 15 21.96 23.90 -22.11
N VAL A 16 21.44 22.70 -21.92
CA VAL A 16 21.22 22.06 -20.62
C VAL A 16 21.93 20.71 -20.59
N VAL A 17 22.33 20.27 -19.40
CA VAL A 17 23.07 19.02 -19.23
C VAL A 17 22.08 17.89 -18.91
N CYS A 18 22.13 16.81 -19.69
CA CYS A 18 21.35 15.62 -19.42
C CYS A 18 21.75 15.00 -18.07
N SER A 19 20.79 14.78 -17.17
CA SER A 19 21.09 14.28 -15.82
C SER A 19 21.58 12.82 -15.78
N LYS A 20 21.25 12.01 -16.81
CA LYS A 20 21.67 10.59 -16.89
C LYS A 20 23.04 10.43 -17.56
N CYS A 21 23.24 11.00 -18.75
CA CYS A 21 24.48 10.84 -19.53
C CYS A 21 25.46 12.02 -19.44
N LYS A 22 25.11 13.10 -18.73
CA LYS A 22 25.90 14.34 -18.60
C LYS A 22 26.27 15.02 -19.92
N LYS A 23 25.56 14.68 -21.01
CA LYS A 23 25.75 15.30 -22.33
C LYS A 23 25.00 16.62 -22.40
N GLU A 24 25.63 17.64 -22.98
CA GLU A 24 24.99 18.91 -23.31
C GLU A 24 23.99 18.71 -24.46
N ILE A 25 22.77 19.17 -24.25
CA ILE A 25 21.66 19.09 -25.20
C ILE A 25 20.93 20.43 -25.27
N PHE A 26 20.30 20.72 -26.41
CA PHE A 26 19.42 21.88 -26.53
C PHE A 26 18.06 21.57 -25.89
N VAL A 27 17.46 22.56 -25.22
CA VAL A 27 16.15 22.42 -24.56
C VAL A 27 15.07 21.91 -25.53
N LYS A 28 15.10 22.31 -26.80
CA LYS A 28 14.16 21.86 -27.84
C LYS A 28 14.22 20.35 -28.16
N ASP A 29 15.37 19.71 -27.93
CA ASP A 29 15.65 18.31 -28.29
C ASP A 29 15.63 17.39 -27.04
N GLY A 30 15.37 17.98 -25.87
CA GLY A 30 15.36 17.32 -24.56
C GLY A 30 13.97 17.21 -23.95
N PHE A 31 13.81 16.27 -23.02
CA PHE A 31 12.61 16.12 -22.19
C PHE A 31 12.87 16.71 -20.80
N THR A 32 11.88 17.41 -20.25
CA THR A 32 11.93 17.99 -18.89
C THR A 32 11.02 17.23 -17.93
N PHE A 33 11.49 17.03 -16.70
CA PHE A 33 10.74 16.41 -15.62
C PHE A 33 10.87 17.22 -14.33
N LEU A 34 9.81 17.25 -13.53
CA LEU A 34 9.83 17.84 -12.20
C LEU A 34 9.94 16.72 -11.17
N GLU A 35 11.09 16.63 -10.50
CA GLU A 35 11.34 15.68 -9.42
C GLU A 35 11.86 16.46 -8.20
N ASN A 36 11.21 16.35 -7.05
CA ASN A 36 11.56 17.07 -5.81
C ASN A 36 11.74 18.59 -5.97
N ASN A 37 10.92 19.23 -6.81
CA ASN A 37 10.99 20.67 -7.11
C ASN A 37 12.24 21.09 -7.92
N GLU A 38 12.98 20.14 -8.48
CA GLU A 38 14.10 20.36 -9.40
C GLU A 38 13.72 19.93 -10.82
N THR A 39 14.14 20.72 -11.81
CA THR A 39 13.92 20.44 -13.24
C THR A 39 15.03 19.53 -13.76
N ILE A 40 14.68 18.28 -14.06
CA ILE A 40 15.59 17.28 -14.63
C ILE A 40 15.46 17.30 -16.15
N TYR A 41 16.60 17.44 -16.84
CA TYR A 41 16.68 17.40 -18.30
C TYR A 41 17.23 16.04 -18.76
N LEU A 42 16.59 15.42 -19.76
CA LEU A 42 16.97 14.14 -20.34
C LEU A 42 17.04 14.21 -21.87
N CYS A 43 18.09 13.68 -22.48
CA CYS A 43 18.17 13.55 -23.94
C CYS A 43 17.24 12.45 -24.46
N SER A 44 16.89 12.49 -25.74
CA SER A 44 16.02 11.49 -26.39
C SER A 44 16.49 10.04 -26.20
N GLU A 45 17.80 9.80 -26.28
CA GLU A 45 18.39 8.47 -26.09
C GLU A 45 18.30 8.00 -24.63
N CYS A 46 18.58 8.89 -23.67
CA CYS A 46 18.43 8.57 -22.25
C CYS A 46 16.97 8.35 -21.88
N ASN A 47 16.05 9.18 -22.37
CA ASN A 47 14.61 9.03 -22.17
C ASN A 47 14.13 7.65 -22.65
N ASN A 48 14.52 7.25 -23.88
CA ASN A 48 14.19 5.95 -24.45
C ASN A 48 14.82 4.77 -23.66
N GLN A 49 16.02 4.94 -23.11
CA GLN A 49 16.64 3.91 -22.26
C GLN A 49 15.88 3.73 -20.94
N THR A 50 15.53 4.83 -20.27
CA THR A 50 14.64 4.75 -19.09
C THR A 50 13.30 4.12 -19.43
N GLU A 51 12.69 4.50 -20.57
CA GLU A 51 11.41 3.93 -20.99
C GLU A 51 11.48 2.42 -21.25
N LYS A 52 12.57 1.93 -21.87
CA LYS A 52 12.82 0.49 -22.05
C LYS A 52 13.04 -0.25 -20.73
N GLU A 53 13.78 0.34 -19.80
CA GLU A 53 13.92 -0.20 -18.44
C GLU A 53 12.53 -0.31 -17.75
N PHE A 54 11.65 0.70 -17.91
CA PHE A 54 10.29 0.69 -17.33
C PHE A 54 9.33 -0.29 -17.97
N ILE A 55 9.31 -0.38 -19.31
CA ILE A 55 8.49 -1.36 -20.01
C ILE A 55 8.91 -2.76 -19.54
N SER A 56 10.22 -3.01 -19.40
CA SER A 56 10.69 -4.28 -18.83
C SER A 56 10.27 -4.52 -17.37
N GLU A 57 10.05 -3.48 -16.56
CA GLU A 57 9.56 -3.59 -15.18
C GLU A 57 8.03 -3.82 -15.07
N THR A 58 7.27 -3.57 -16.14
CA THR A 58 5.81 -3.72 -16.15
C THR A 58 5.35 -4.90 -17.00
N GLU A 59 6.11 -5.24 -18.04
CA GLU A 59 5.85 -6.34 -18.97
C GLU A 59 6.10 -7.70 -18.30
N ASN A 60 5.15 -8.62 -18.45
CA ASN A 60 5.13 -9.96 -17.84
C ASN A 60 5.14 -10.01 -16.29
N SER A 61 4.47 -9.07 -15.62
CA SER A 61 4.22 -9.20 -14.18
C SER A 61 3.39 -10.47 -13.88
N ASN A 62 3.91 -11.34 -13.01
CA ASN A 62 3.20 -12.54 -12.60
C ASN A 62 2.12 -12.19 -11.56
N TYR A 63 0.93 -11.82 -12.03
CA TYR A 63 -0.19 -11.48 -11.15
C TYR A 63 -0.61 -12.64 -10.24
N PHE A 64 -0.54 -13.88 -10.75
CA PHE A 64 -0.87 -15.06 -9.96
C PHE A 64 0.13 -15.27 -8.82
N GLY A 65 1.43 -15.11 -9.12
CA GLY A 65 2.49 -15.11 -8.11
C GLY A 65 2.29 -14.01 -7.06
N ALA A 66 1.96 -12.79 -7.50
CA ALA A 66 1.72 -11.65 -6.63
C ALA A 66 0.56 -11.89 -5.65
N ILE A 67 -0.57 -12.41 -6.14
CA ILE A 67 -1.75 -12.72 -5.31
C ILE A 67 -1.43 -13.86 -4.35
N SER A 68 -0.84 -14.96 -4.82
CA SER A 68 -0.56 -16.13 -3.98
C SER A 68 0.41 -15.82 -2.84
N LEU A 69 1.55 -15.17 -3.13
CA LEU A 69 2.51 -14.78 -2.09
C LEU A 69 2.00 -13.63 -1.22
N GLY A 70 1.22 -12.70 -1.78
CA GLY A 70 0.53 -11.66 -1.01
C GLY A 70 -0.47 -12.24 0.01
N LEU A 71 -1.28 -13.20 -0.41
CA LEU A 71 -2.23 -13.90 0.47
C LEU A 71 -1.50 -14.71 1.54
N LEU A 72 -0.44 -15.43 1.18
CA LEU A 72 0.37 -16.18 2.14
C LEU A 72 0.97 -15.24 3.20
N ALA A 73 1.54 -14.12 2.76
CA ALA A 73 2.05 -13.08 3.64
C ALA A 73 0.95 -12.49 4.53
N GLY A 74 -0.25 -12.27 3.99
CA GLY A 74 -1.42 -11.80 4.74
C GLY A 74 -1.85 -12.77 5.82
N VAL A 75 -1.94 -14.07 5.52
CA VAL A 75 -2.26 -15.09 6.53
C VAL A 75 -1.22 -15.11 7.64
N ILE A 76 0.07 -15.12 7.29
CA ILE A 76 1.16 -15.14 8.29
C ILE A 76 1.11 -13.88 9.16
N ALA A 77 0.98 -12.70 8.55
CA ALA A 77 0.95 -11.44 9.26
C ALA A 77 -0.30 -11.30 10.14
N GLY A 78 -1.47 -11.71 9.66
CA GLY A 78 -2.72 -11.68 10.40
C GLY A 78 -2.72 -12.64 11.59
N VAL A 79 -2.22 -13.87 11.40
CA VAL A 79 -2.04 -14.84 12.50
C VAL A 79 -1.05 -14.32 13.53
N ALA A 80 0.08 -13.75 13.09
CA ALA A 80 1.05 -13.15 14.00
C ALA A 80 0.43 -12.02 14.82
N TRP A 81 -0.33 -11.12 14.18
CA TRP A 81 -1.00 -10.02 14.87
C TRP A 81 -2.05 -10.53 15.87
N TYR A 82 -2.87 -11.49 15.47
CA TYR A 82 -3.83 -12.15 16.36
C TYR A 82 -3.14 -12.78 17.58
N LEU A 83 -2.07 -13.54 17.38
CA LEU A 83 -1.34 -14.19 18.48
C LEU A 83 -0.69 -13.17 19.42
N ILE A 84 -0.02 -12.16 18.88
CA ILE A 84 0.60 -11.10 19.70
C ILE A 84 -0.46 -10.42 20.56
N THR A 85 -1.61 -10.07 19.96
CA THR A 85 -2.68 -9.36 20.66
C THR A 85 -3.35 -10.21 21.74
N THR A 86 -3.61 -11.48 21.45
CA THR A 86 -4.26 -12.40 22.40
C THR A 86 -3.35 -12.80 23.55
N ILE A 87 -2.03 -12.91 23.32
CA ILE A 87 -1.04 -13.19 24.37
C ILE A 87 -0.78 -11.98 25.26
N THR A 88 -0.65 -10.79 24.65
CA THR A 88 -0.37 -9.55 25.41
C THR A 88 -1.59 -8.97 26.11
N GLU A 89 -2.79 -9.49 25.79
CA GLU A 89 -4.08 -8.98 26.25
C GLU A 89 -4.27 -7.47 25.97
N ARG A 90 -3.53 -6.94 24.99
CA ARG A 90 -3.56 -5.52 24.62
C ARG A 90 -3.59 -5.40 23.11
N GLN A 91 -4.49 -4.57 22.63
CA GLN A 91 -4.59 -4.28 21.21
C GLN A 91 -3.63 -3.17 20.82
N ILE A 92 -2.60 -3.54 20.07
CA ILE A 92 -1.54 -2.65 19.63
C ILE A 92 -1.85 -2.23 18.19
N GLY A 93 -2.51 -1.08 18.02
CA GLY A 93 -3.00 -0.63 16.71
C GLY A 93 -1.91 -0.41 15.65
N TYR A 94 -0.70 0.03 16.06
CA TYR A 94 0.42 0.31 15.13
C TYR A 94 1.04 -0.93 14.48
N ILE A 95 0.62 -2.15 14.88
CA ILE A 95 1.03 -3.39 14.20
C ILE A 95 0.54 -3.43 12.74
N SER A 96 -0.55 -2.72 12.40
CA SER A 96 -1.09 -2.67 11.03
C SER A 96 -0.06 -2.18 9.99
N ILE A 97 0.88 -1.31 10.41
CA ILE A 97 1.94 -0.79 9.55
C ILE A 97 2.89 -1.93 9.15
N GLY A 98 3.28 -2.76 10.12
CA GLY A 98 4.09 -3.95 9.88
C GLY A 98 3.36 -5.00 9.03
N VAL A 99 2.06 -5.18 9.25
CA VAL A 99 1.22 -6.09 8.44
C VAL A 99 1.19 -5.63 6.97
N GLY A 100 0.92 -4.34 6.72
CA GLY A 100 0.92 -3.79 5.37
C GLY A 100 2.27 -3.91 4.68
N PHE A 101 3.37 -3.71 5.43
CA PHE A 101 4.73 -3.91 4.92
C PHE A 101 4.99 -5.36 4.49
N ILE A 102 4.66 -6.34 5.33
CA ILE A 102 4.87 -7.77 5.05
C ILE A 102 4.07 -8.20 3.81
N ILE A 103 2.82 -7.75 3.70
CA ILE A 103 1.95 -8.06 2.55
C ILE A 103 2.49 -7.41 1.27
N GLY A 104 2.84 -6.12 1.32
CA GLY A 104 3.41 -5.39 0.18
C GLY A 104 4.70 -6.05 -0.32
N TYR A 105 5.53 -6.54 0.58
CA TYR A 105 6.73 -7.32 0.25
C TYR A 105 6.39 -8.66 -0.40
N GLY A 106 5.40 -9.41 0.13
CA GLY A 106 4.92 -10.65 -0.47
C GLY A 106 4.40 -10.47 -1.90
N VAL A 107 3.61 -9.43 -2.14
CA VAL A 107 3.10 -9.07 -3.48
C VAL A 107 4.24 -8.69 -4.42
N LEU A 108 5.22 -7.90 -3.96
CA LEU A 108 6.39 -7.52 -4.75
C LEU A 108 7.27 -8.71 -5.12
N PHE A 109 7.49 -9.66 -4.21
CA PHE A 109 8.25 -10.87 -4.52
C PHE A 109 7.48 -11.79 -5.47
N GLY A 110 6.17 -11.94 -5.24
CA GLY A 110 5.32 -12.75 -6.09
C GLY A 110 5.14 -12.21 -7.50
N SER A 111 5.22 -10.89 -7.69
CA SER A 111 5.19 -10.28 -9.02
C SER A 111 6.50 -10.46 -9.80
N GLY A 112 7.55 -11.01 -9.19
CA GLY A 112 8.89 -11.09 -9.79
C GLY A 112 9.71 -9.80 -9.62
N LYS A 113 9.50 -9.08 -8.50
CA LYS A 113 10.07 -7.75 -8.22
C LYS A 113 9.63 -6.65 -9.20
N LYS A 114 8.55 -6.91 -9.93
CA LYS A 114 7.91 -5.98 -10.86
C LYS A 114 7.00 -5.03 -10.10
N ARG A 115 6.85 -3.80 -10.61
CA ARG A 115 6.05 -2.74 -9.97
C ARG A 115 5.03 -2.18 -10.97
N GLY A 116 3.90 -1.72 -10.47
CA GLY A 116 2.81 -1.28 -11.35
C GLY A 116 1.57 -0.90 -10.57
N PHE A 117 0.67 -0.13 -11.20
CA PHE A 117 -0.56 0.34 -10.56
C PHE A 117 -1.48 -0.81 -10.14
N ASN A 118 -1.62 -1.84 -10.99
CA ASN A 118 -2.42 -3.03 -10.69
C ASN A 118 -1.90 -3.78 -9.45
N LEU A 119 -0.58 -3.88 -9.29
CA LEU A 119 0.04 -4.52 -8.11
C LEU A 119 -0.15 -3.71 -6.83
N GLN A 120 -0.28 -2.38 -6.95
CA GLN A 120 -0.61 -1.50 -5.82
C GLN A 120 -2.03 -1.76 -5.32
N ILE A 121 -2.99 -1.88 -6.22
CA ILE A 121 -4.38 -2.23 -5.87
C ILE A 121 -4.43 -3.61 -5.21
N ILE A 122 -3.77 -4.62 -5.78
CA ILE A 122 -3.73 -5.97 -5.21
C ILE A 122 -3.17 -5.95 -3.78
N SER A 123 -2.03 -5.29 -3.57
CA SER A 123 -1.40 -5.12 -2.25
C SER A 123 -2.34 -4.45 -1.24
N ALA A 124 -2.98 -3.34 -1.64
CA ALA A 124 -3.90 -2.61 -0.78
C ALA A 124 -5.15 -3.44 -0.41
N VAL A 125 -5.73 -4.16 -1.38
CA VAL A 125 -6.91 -5.00 -1.17
C VAL A 125 -6.60 -6.17 -0.24
N ILE A 126 -5.49 -6.87 -0.45
CA ILE A 126 -5.07 -7.98 0.42
C ILE A 126 -4.81 -7.46 1.84
N THR A 127 -4.18 -6.29 1.97
CA THR A 127 -3.93 -5.65 3.27
C THR A 127 -5.24 -5.32 3.97
N LEU A 128 -6.19 -4.68 3.29
CA LEU A 128 -7.49 -4.35 3.85
C LEU A 128 -8.24 -5.58 4.34
N ILE A 129 -8.31 -6.64 3.52
CA ILE A 129 -8.96 -7.90 3.89
C ILE A 129 -8.28 -8.52 5.11
N THR A 130 -6.94 -8.56 5.12
CA THR A 130 -6.18 -9.12 6.24
C THR A 130 -6.43 -8.35 7.54
N LEU A 131 -6.46 -7.02 7.48
CA LEU A 131 -6.72 -6.18 8.65
C LEU A 131 -8.13 -6.42 9.19
N LEU A 132 -9.15 -6.42 8.32
CA LEU A 132 -10.54 -6.68 8.68
C LEU A 132 -10.71 -8.06 9.32
N CYS A 133 -10.17 -9.10 8.69
CA CYS A 133 -10.25 -10.46 9.23
C CYS A 133 -9.54 -10.57 10.58
N SER A 134 -8.33 -10.02 10.70
CA SER A 134 -7.56 -10.09 11.94
C SER A 134 -8.28 -9.40 13.10
N GLU A 135 -8.77 -8.18 12.87
CA GLU A 135 -9.52 -7.42 13.86
C GLU A 135 -10.78 -8.14 14.30
N TYR A 136 -11.53 -8.72 13.35
CA TYR A 136 -12.70 -9.53 13.64
C TYR A 136 -12.36 -10.75 14.52
N PHE A 137 -11.31 -11.50 14.19
CA PHE A 137 -10.89 -12.65 15.00
C PHE A 137 -10.39 -12.26 16.39
N ILE A 138 -9.71 -11.12 16.51
CA ILE A 138 -9.28 -10.57 17.80
C ILE A 138 -10.49 -10.20 18.66
N ALA A 139 -11.45 -9.46 18.10
CA ALA A 139 -12.68 -9.07 18.79
C ALA A 139 -13.46 -10.31 19.26
N LEU A 140 -13.65 -11.29 18.38
CA LEU A 140 -14.26 -12.58 18.71
C LEU A 140 -13.58 -13.27 19.90
N HIS A 141 -12.25 -13.30 19.92
CA HIS A 141 -11.49 -13.95 20.97
C HIS A 141 -11.73 -13.31 22.34
N PHE A 142 -11.62 -11.98 22.43
CA PHE A 142 -11.82 -11.27 23.69
C PHE A 142 -13.26 -11.36 24.19
N ILE A 143 -14.22 -11.25 23.28
CA ILE A 143 -15.65 -11.38 23.61
C ILE A 143 -15.93 -12.78 24.16
N ARG A 144 -15.46 -13.83 23.46
CA ARG A 144 -15.60 -15.21 23.94
C ARG A 144 -14.95 -15.41 25.31
N LYS A 145 -13.75 -14.85 25.53
CA LYS A 145 -13.05 -14.92 26.82
C LYS A 145 -13.85 -14.23 27.94
N TYR A 146 -14.45 -13.08 27.66
CA TYR A 146 -15.29 -12.34 28.60
C TYR A 146 -16.53 -13.15 29.03
N PHE A 147 -17.30 -13.66 28.07
CA PHE A 147 -18.49 -14.48 28.36
C PHE A 147 -18.15 -15.78 29.09
N LEU A 148 -17.05 -16.45 28.71
CA LEU A 148 -16.62 -17.68 29.38
C LEU A 148 -16.13 -17.45 30.82
N SER A 149 -15.70 -16.24 31.15
CA SER A 149 -15.30 -15.86 32.51
C SER A 149 -16.52 -15.48 33.37
N ASN A 150 -17.57 -14.92 32.75
CA ASN A 150 -18.80 -14.46 33.41
C ASN A 150 -20.00 -15.41 33.18
N LYS A 151 -19.78 -16.73 33.27
CA LYS A 151 -20.82 -17.75 33.02
C LYS A 151 -22.06 -17.63 33.90
N THR A 152 -21.94 -17.03 35.08
CA THR A 152 -23.06 -16.80 35.99
C THR A 152 -24.07 -15.79 35.46
N GLU A 153 -23.60 -14.82 34.66
CA GLU A 153 -24.46 -13.81 34.03
C GLU A 153 -25.04 -14.32 32.70
N PHE A 154 -24.31 -15.20 32.00
CA PHE A 154 -24.70 -15.74 30.69
C PHE A 154 -24.68 -17.27 30.66
N PRO A 155 -25.58 -17.94 31.40
CA PRO A 155 -25.55 -19.41 31.58
C PRO A 155 -25.79 -20.20 30.28
N ASN A 156 -26.40 -19.57 29.27
CA ASN A 156 -26.74 -20.20 27.99
C ASN A 156 -25.81 -19.78 26.84
N TYR A 157 -24.66 -19.15 27.11
CA TYR A 157 -23.70 -18.80 26.06
C TYR A 157 -22.96 -20.06 25.57
N ASP A 158 -23.29 -20.52 24.36
CA ASP A 158 -22.69 -21.69 23.71
C ASP A 158 -21.51 -21.34 22.78
N GLY A 159 -21.22 -20.05 22.61
CA GLY A 159 -20.14 -19.56 21.74
C GLY A 159 -20.43 -19.60 20.24
N HIS A 160 -21.59 -20.12 19.83
CA HIS A 160 -21.95 -20.25 18.41
C HIS A 160 -22.75 -19.05 17.89
N PHE A 161 -23.53 -18.40 18.76
CA PHE A 161 -24.46 -17.31 18.39
C PHE A 161 -23.77 -16.16 17.62
N PHE A 162 -22.54 -15.82 18.01
CA PHE A 162 -21.89 -14.59 17.56
C PHE A 162 -21.23 -14.71 16.17
N PHE A 163 -20.88 -15.92 15.71
CA PHE A 163 -20.29 -16.12 14.38
C PHE A 163 -21.26 -15.76 13.23
N LEU A 164 -22.56 -15.82 13.48
CA LEU A 164 -23.62 -15.61 12.47
C LEU A 164 -24.07 -14.15 12.36
N SER A 165 -23.68 -13.26 13.29
CA SER A 165 -24.08 -11.85 13.28
C SER A 165 -22.88 -10.88 13.22
N PRO A 166 -22.03 -10.94 12.17
CA PRO A 166 -20.85 -10.09 12.05
C PRO A 166 -21.15 -8.59 11.93
N PHE A 167 -22.42 -8.20 11.74
CA PHE A 167 -22.87 -6.83 11.55
C PHE A 167 -23.60 -6.24 12.77
N ASN A 168 -23.37 -6.78 13.97
CA ASN A 168 -23.89 -6.13 15.17
C ASN A 168 -23.20 -4.76 15.34
N GLU A 169 -23.97 -3.70 15.60
CA GLU A 169 -23.49 -2.31 15.65
C GLU A 169 -22.35 -2.14 16.64
N ASP A 170 -22.40 -2.82 17.79
CA ASP A 170 -21.35 -2.77 18.81
C ASP A 170 -20.00 -3.28 18.31
N ILE A 171 -20.02 -4.36 17.51
CA ILE A 171 -18.80 -4.97 16.95
C ILE A 171 -18.22 -4.04 15.89
N VAL A 172 -19.07 -3.54 15.01
CA VAL A 172 -18.69 -2.64 13.93
C VAL A 172 -18.06 -1.38 14.53
N ASN A 173 -18.67 -0.79 15.55
CA ASN A 173 -18.13 0.39 16.22
C ASN A 173 -16.82 0.10 16.97
N SER A 174 -16.65 -1.11 17.51
CA SER A 174 -15.38 -1.53 18.13
C SER A 174 -14.26 -1.70 17.10
N ILE A 175 -14.56 -2.26 15.92
CA ILE A 175 -13.61 -2.47 14.82
C ILE A 175 -13.21 -1.13 14.18
N PHE A 176 -14.18 -0.25 13.92
CA PHE A 176 -13.97 1.03 13.22
C PHE A 176 -13.73 2.21 14.16
N SER A 177 -12.83 2.06 15.14
CA SER A 177 -12.41 3.21 15.94
C SER A 177 -11.74 4.28 15.05
N PRO A 178 -11.99 5.58 15.24
CA PRO A 178 -11.44 6.63 14.37
C PRO A 178 -9.90 6.59 14.28
N ILE A 179 -9.25 6.29 15.40
CA ILE A 179 -7.80 6.14 15.50
C ILE A 179 -7.33 4.86 14.77
N GLY A 180 -8.06 3.75 14.94
CA GLY A 180 -7.76 2.49 14.25
C GLY A 180 -7.83 2.62 12.74
N VAL A 181 -8.89 3.26 12.23
CA VAL A 181 -9.06 3.54 10.79
C VAL A 181 -7.91 4.37 10.24
N LEU A 182 -7.48 5.41 10.96
CA LEU A 182 -6.34 6.23 10.55
C LEU A 182 -5.06 5.37 10.43
N ILE A 183 -4.80 4.53 11.42
CA ILE A 183 -3.64 3.64 11.44
C ILE A 183 -3.73 2.57 10.34
N TRP A 184 -4.93 2.09 10.00
CA TRP A 184 -5.13 1.19 8.86
C TRP A 184 -4.86 1.88 7.53
N CYS A 185 -5.31 3.11 7.35
CA CYS A 185 -4.98 3.92 6.17
C CYS A 185 -3.47 4.05 6.00
N ILE A 186 -2.72 4.26 7.09
CA ILE A 186 -1.26 4.29 7.06
C ILE A 186 -0.69 2.93 6.61
N GLY A 187 -1.14 1.81 7.20
CA GLY A 187 -0.68 0.48 6.82
C GLY A 187 -0.97 0.13 5.35
N ILE A 188 -2.17 0.46 4.87
CA ILE A 188 -2.57 0.28 3.47
C ILE A 188 -1.73 1.18 2.56
N TYR A 189 -1.49 2.44 2.95
CA TYR A 189 -0.61 3.34 2.20
C TYR A 189 0.82 2.79 2.11
N PHE A 190 1.36 2.22 3.20
CA PHE A 190 2.66 1.57 3.16
C PHE A 190 2.68 0.40 2.18
N ALA A 191 1.68 -0.50 2.25
CA ALA A 191 1.55 -1.62 1.33
C ALA A 191 1.45 -1.16 -0.15
N PHE A 192 0.74 -0.07 -0.40
CA PHE A 192 0.59 0.56 -1.71
C PHE A 192 1.90 1.20 -2.19
N SER A 193 2.59 1.95 -1.33
CA SER A 193 3.82 2.65 -1.70
C SER A 193 4.96 1.70 -2.06
N MET A 194 5.01 0.48 -1.49
CA MET A 194 6.05 -0.51 -1.78
C MET A 194 6.00 -1.06 -3.21
N THR A 195 4.80 -1.17 -3.78
CA THR A 195 4.58 -1.66 -5.16
C THR A 195 4.43 -0.51 -6.15
N LYS A 196 4.63 0.74 -5.70
CA LYS A 196 4.61 1.94 -6.55
C LYS A 196 5.68 1.87 -7.63
N SER A 197 5.25 1.91 -8.89
CA SER A 197 6.17 1.98 -10.03
C SER A 197 7.01 3.26 -9.93
N ARG A 198 8.31 3.14 -10.18
CA ARG A 198 9.24 4.28 -10.21
C ARG A 198 9.16 5.00 -11.56
N ALA A 199 8.00 5.48 -12.04
CA ALA A 199 7.98 6.19 -13.32
C ALA A 199 6.99 7.37 -13.41
N LYS A 200 7.57 8.50 -13.84
CA LYS A 200 7.03 9.72 -14.49
C LYS A 200 5.76 10.34 -13.88
N ASN A 201 5.98 11.41 -13.12
CA ASN A 201 5.07 12.56 -13.12
C ASN A 201 5.13 13.21 -14.51
N ASN A 202 4.33 12.72 -15.44
CA ASN A 202 3.90 13.53 -16.58
C ASN A 202 2.57 14.18 -16.18
N GLN A 203 2.66 15.40 -15.67
CA GLN A 203 1.63 16.41 -15.84
C GLN A 203 2.30 17.64 -16.44
#